data_AF-A0A849RC13-F1
#
_entry.id   AF-A0A849RC13-F1
#
_cell.length_a   1.000
_cell.length_b   1.000
_cell.length_c   1.000
_cell.angle_alpha   90.00
_cell.angle_beta   90.00
_cell.angle_gamma   90.00
#
_symmetry.space_group_name_H-M   'P 1'
#
loop_
_entity.id
_entity.type
_entity.pdbx_description
1 polymer ?
#
loop_
_entity_poly.entity_id
_entity_poly.type
_entity_poly.pdbx_seq_one_letter_code
_entity_poly.pdbx_strand_id
1 'polypeptide(L)' 'VNRYPDKVKSFNLDTNPEVSGILEGIKGQYLLLDTGVINLRKYSGYELEFSAPEKADELL' A
#
# COMPACT_ATOMS: atom_id res chain seq x y z
N VAL A 1 -3.91 2.59 -14.32
CA VAL A 1 -3.14 1.52 -13.61
C VAL A 1 -1.96 1.20 -14.49
N ASN A 2 -0.75 1.51 -14.02
CA ASN A 2 0.46 1.41 -14.85
C ASN A 2 1.10 0.01 -14.81
N ARG A 3 0.90 -0.74 -13.72
CA ARG A 3 1.24 -2.17 -13.60
C ARG A 3 0.26 -2.91 -12.69
N TYR A 4 0.10 -4.20 -12.93
CA TYR A 4 -0.54 -5.14 -12.01
C TYR A 4 0.55 -6.00 -11.36
N PRO A 5 0.49 -6.27 -10.04
CA PRO A 5 1.50 -7.09 -9.38
C PRO A 5 1.44 -8.55 -9.84
N ASP A 6 2.61 -9.17 -10.06
CA ASP A 6 2.74 -10.57 -10.55
C ASP A 6 2.17 -11.60 -9.57
N LYS A 7 2.20 -11.28 -8.27
CA LYS A 7 1.47 -11.99 -7.22
C LYS A 7 0.72 -10.97 -6.38
N VAL A 8 -0.60 -11.10 -6.33
CA VAL A 8 -1.44 -10.29 -5.46
C VAL A 8 -1.32 -10.84 -4.03
N LYS A 9 -0.30 -10.37 -3.29
CA LYS A 9 -0.20 -10.60 -1.84
C LYS A 9 -1.02 -9.53 -1.13
N SER A 10 -2.01 -9.93 -0.34
CA SER A 10 -2.77 -8.97 0.46
C SER A 10 -2.03 -8.65 1.76
N PHE A 11 -1.91 -7.37 2.09
CA PHE A 11 -1.34 -6.94 3.36
C PHE A 11 -2.31 -7.14 4.53
N ASN A 12 -1.77 -7.60 5.65
CA ASN A 12 -2.50 -7.80 6.89
C ASN A 12 -1.85 -7.08 8.08
N LEU A 13 -2.40 -5.93 8.48
CA LEU A 13 -1.90 -5.12 9.59
C LEU A 13 -2.03 -5.82 10.96
N ASP A 14 -2.94 -6.79 11.08
CA ASP A 14 -3.15 -7.56 12.31
C ASP A 14 -1.96 -8.48 12.62
N THR A 15 -1.29 -8.94 11.57
CA THR A 15 -0.14 -9.85 11.65
C THR A 15 1.19 -9.16 11.36
N ASN A 16 1.16 -8.08 10.58
CA ASN A 16 2.32 -7.30 10.18
C ASN A 16 1.93 -5.81 10.13
N PRO A 17 2.18 -5.04 11.20
CA PRO A 17 1.63 -3.69 11.37
C PRO A 17 2.24 -2.64 10.43
N GLU A 18 3.30 -2.99 9.71
CA GLU A 18 3.99 -2.10 8.79
C GLU A 18 3.75 -2.51 7.33
N VAL A 19 3.56 -1.54 6.45
CA VAL A 19 3.43 -1.75 5.01
C VAL A 19 4.23 -0.67 4.29
N SER A 20 5.10 -1.07 3.38
CA SER A 20 5.92 -0.19 2.56
C SER A 20 5.95 -0.68 1.11
N GLY A 21 6.12 0.26 0.19
CA GLY A 21 6.19 -0.01 -1.24
C GLY A 21 5.93 1.25 -2.07
N ILE A 22 6.09 1.12 -3.38
CA ILE A 22 5.78 2.15 -4.37
C ILE A 22 4.30 2.04 -4.71
N LEU A 23 3.57 3.16 -4.61
CA LEU A 23 2.15 3.21 -4.99
C LEU A 23 1.99 3.16 -6.52
N GLU A 24 1.61 2.01 -7.05
CA GLU A 24 1.39 1.74 -8.47
C GLU A 24 -0.02 2.14 -8.95
N GLY A 25 -0.96 2.26 -8.01
CA GLY A 25 -2.29 2.78 -8.31
C GLY A 25 -3.33 2.58 -7.20
N ILE A 26 -4.53 3.06 -7.48
CA ILE A 26 -5.69 2.97 -6.59
C ILE A 26 -6.86 2.37 -7.36
N LYS A 27 -7.56 1.40 -6.76
CA LYS A 27 -8.77 0.80 -7.34
C LYS A 27 -9.85 0.66 -6.27
N GLY A 28 -10.77 1.63 -6.24
CA GLY A 28 -11.79 1.70 -5.19
C GLY A 28 -11.13 1.84 -3.81
N GLN A 29 -11.44 0.92 -2.90
CA GLN A 29 -10.89 0.89 -1.52
C GLN A 29 -9.48 0.27 -1.41
N TYR A 30 -8.88 -0.12 -2.53
CA TYR A 30 -7.60 -0.82 -2.56
C TYR A 30 -6.47 0.12 -3.00
N LEU A 31 -5.38 0.12 -2.24
CA LEU A 31 -4.08 0.63 -2.69
C LEU A 31 -3.28 -0.53 -3.29
N LEU A 32 -2.74 -0.32 -4.48
CA LEU A 32 -1.86 -1.27 -5.16
C LEU A 32 -0.43 -0.76 -5.00
N LEU A 33 0.36 -1.50 -4.24
CA LEU A 33 1.80 -1.30 -4.12
C LEU A 33 2.53 -2.33 -4.99
N ASP A 34 3.75 -2.00 -5.40
CA ASP A 34 4.66 -2.95 -6.06
C ASP A 34 4.91 -4.22 -5.20
N THR A 35 4.86 -4.09 -3.88
CA THR A 35 5.03 -5.16 -2.89
C THR A 35 3.75 -5.93 -2.56
N GLY A 36 2.56 -5.46 -2.98
CA GLY A 36 1.29 -6.11 -2.67
C GLY A 36 0.07 -5.18 -2.71
N VAL A 37 -1.06 -5.63 -2.16
CA VAL A 37 -2.32 -4.86 -2.18
C VAL A 37 -2.92 -4.76 -0.79
N ILE A 38 -3.36 -3.57 -0.40
CA ILE A 38 -4.05 -3.34 0.89
C ILE A 38 -5.46 -2.82 0.67
N ASN A 39 -6.43 -3.39 1.39
CA ASN A 39 -7.80 -2.90 1.45
C ASN A 39 -7.97 -1.99 2.67
N LEU A 40 -8.12 -0.69 2.43
CA LEU A 40 -8.21 0.28 3.53
C LEU A 40 -9.50 0.16 4.34
N ARG A 41 -10.60 -0.33 3.74
CA ARG A 41 -11.87 -0.52 4.45
C ARG A 41 -11.76 -1.58 5.56
N LYS A 42 -10.87 -2.57 5.41
CA LYS A 42 -10.65 -3.59 6.45
C LYS A 42 -10.17 -2.97 7.77
N TYR A 43 -9.42 -1.87 7.69
CA TYR A 43 -8.75 -1.24 8.83
C TYR A 43 -9.43 0.07 9.26
N SER A 44 -10.71 0.24 8.95
CA SER A 44 -11.49 1.37 9.48
C SER A 44 -11.49 1.33 11.00
N GLY A 45 -11.07 2.44 11.63
CA GLY A 45 -10.93 2.57 13.08
C GLY A 45 -9.50 2.35 13.61
N TYR A 46 -8.54 2.03 12.75
CA TYR A 46 -7.13 2.00 13.12
C TYR A 46 -6.59 3.43 13.15
N GLU A 47 -5.75 3.73 14.14
CA GLU A 47 -4.89 4.91 14.12
C GLU A 47 -3.62 4.55 13.35
N LEU A 48 -3.30 5.31 12.30
CA LEU A 48 -2.20 5.01 11.40
C LEU A 48 -1.35 6.26 11.19
N GLU A 49 -0.04 6.05 11.09
CA GLU A 49 0.90 7.04 10.59
C GLU A 49 1.23 6.74 9.13
N PHE A 50 1.25 7.77 8.30
CA PHE A 50 1.60 7.66 6.89
C PHE A 50 2.81 8.55 6.60
N SER A 51 3.83 7.99 5.96
CA SER A 51 4.98 8.73 5.44
C SER A 51 5.15 8.46 3.96
N ALA A 52 5.49 9.52 3.23
CA ALA A 52 5.90 9.45 1.84
C ALA A 52 7.01 10.49 1.63
N PRO A 53 7.99 10.21 0.76
CA PRO A 53 8.99 11.22 0.39
C PRO A 53 8.33 12.39 -0.34
N GLU A 54 8.92 13.59 -0.23
CA GLU A 54 8.41 14.80 -0.89
C GLU A 54 8.45 14.68 -2.42
N LYS A 55 9.41 13.92 -2.94
CA LYS A 55 9.59 13.68 -4.37
C LYS A 55 9.75 12.20 -4.67
N ALA A 56 9.22 11.79 -5.83
CA ALA A 56 9.37 10.42 -6.31
C ALA A 56 10.85 10.01 -6.50
N ASP A 57 11.70 10.99 -6.83
CA ASP A 57 13.11 10.77 -7.16
C ASP A 57 14.01 10.63 -5.90
N GLU A 58 13.46 10.83 -4.70
CA GLU A 58 14.16 10.67 -3.42
C GLU A 58 14.05 9.23 -2.88
N LEU A 59 13.35 8.34 -3.61
CA LEU A 59 13.35 6.89 -3.40
C LEU A 59 14.62 6.28 -4.01
N LEU A 60 15.78 6.57 -3.42
CA LEU A 60 17.05 5.90 -3.70
C LEU A 60 17.52 5.06 -2.51
#